data_AF-A0A5C9ESA5-F1
#
_entry.id   AF-A0A5C9ESA5-F1
#
_cell.length_a   1.000
_cell.length_b   1.000
_cell.length_c   1.000
_cell.angle_alpha   90.00
_cell.angle_beta   90.00
_cell.angle_gamma   90.00
#
_symmetry.space_group_name_H-M   'P 1'
#
loop_
_entity.id
_entity.type
_entity.pdbx_description
1 polymer ?
#
loop_
_entity_poly.entity_id
_entity_poly.type
_entity_poly.pdbx_seq_one_letter_code
_entity_poly.pdbx_strand_id
1 'polypeptide(L)'
;MNKLLDKYIDFCKRFSNSNLPELKFRTLTDNYLDLYHKRYNIEQRYINKATTCIFTVLFLAISIISLLVINISFLIIIFYSLLISLISSYQFNSFLYWKIKKIEQNLNSVLYFIKIDFSLIQKASITNTDYYIKFITLIANYDLSISKDFSYMLSEIHCGIRPETSLRSYISPSLDFNLFLKNLLVKNFSSLNPLEKTHVNTLEDDFKVYLKEITSKLSILFFIGIFVPIGLSFGFFFISVSKIFMLIVVPFFYAFINYLFKKFMKKNHFLIGMIKNNSEFEQKILNEFLVLIEKFAFNLNRNQSPERAFLTAFISEKSSLQTISSVLYSEINKFFNGISTFMELLILIKKKLKSVRYSIVISSIITMIQENSYYAASKIIEIVKIFRKHQALQNKVNILIKGEKFKTFVFLILLPLIIGSIGALIPFLPSILTNLFELNEFTFGTINQSSLEIMDVISILITFLITNSISSYYFLSIINIRNKFFIMAISDIIFILTYLLSVLNVMNFIM
;
A
#
# COMPACT_ATOMS: atom_id res chain seq x y z
N MET A 1 3.77 -21.39 9.00
CA MET A 1 4.88 -20.41 8.96
C MET A 1 5.30 -20.24 7.49
N ASN A 2 5.71 -19.05 7.03
CA ASN A 2 5.98 -18.81 5.60
C ASN A 2 7.31 -19.46 5.19
N LYS A 3 7.30 -20.51 4.35
CA LYS A 3 8.51 -21.20 3.81
C LYS A 3 9.61 -20.27 3.30
N LEU A 4 9.24 -19.09 2.76
CA LEU A 4 10.19 -18.07 2.29
C LEU A 4 10.95 -17.36 3.42
N LEU A 5 10.30 -17.13 4.57
CA LEU A 5 10.96 -16.54 5.73
C LEU A 5 12.02 -17.49 6.28
N ASP A 6 11.66 -18.77 6.41
CA ASP A 6 12.54 -19.76 7.02
C ASP A 6 13.80 -19.94 6.16
N LYS A 7 13.64 -20.03 4.82
CA LYS A 7 14.77 -20.04 3.88
C LYS A 7 15.64 -18.78 3.97
N TYR A 8 15.04 -17.59 4.12
CA TYR A 8 15.77 -16.34 4.28
C TYR A 8 16.60 -16.34 5.59
N ILE A 9 15.98 -16.79 6.68
CA ILE A 9 16.61 -16.90 8.00
C ILE A 9 17.78 -17.88 7.94
N ASP A 10 17.57 -19.06 7.37
CA ASP A 10 18.59 -20.08 7.22
C ASP A 10 19.77 -19.59 6.36
N PHE A 11 19.47 -18.88 5.27
CA PHE A 11 20.50 -18.27 4.44
C PHE A 11 21.34 -17.26 5.23
N CYS A 12 20.72 -16.38 6.02
CA CYS A 12 21.46 -15.41 6.84
C CYS A 12 22.33 -16.12 7.91
N LYS A 13 21.80 -17.16 8.55
CA LYS A 13 22.51 -17.91 9.60
C LYS A 13 23.76 -18.62 9.09
N ARG A 14 23.78 -19.07 7.82
CA ARG A 14 24.98 -19.68 7.20
C ARG A 14 26.20 -18.74 7.21
N PHE A 15 25.98 -17.43 7.32
CA PHE A 15 27.05 -16.43 7.34
C PHE A 15 27.45 -15.97 8.75
N SER A 16 26.93 -16.58 9.82
CA SER A 16 27.23 -16.18 11.21
C SER A 16 28.74 -16.11 11.49
N ASN A 17 29.45 -17.16 11.06
CA ASN A 17 30.88 -17.36 11.33
C ASN A 17 31.78 -16.88 10.18
N SER A 18 31.20 -16.28 9.13
CA SER A 18 31.99 -15.81 7.98
C SER A 18 32.70 -14.49 8.31
N ASN A 19 33.93 -14.31 7.83
CA ASN A 19 34.69 -13.05 7.93
C ASN A 19 34.35 -12.05 6.82
N LEU A 20 33.14 -12.14 6.25
CA LEU A 20 32.70 -11.24 5.19
C LEU A 20 32.53 -9.81 5.73
N PRO A 21 32.85 -8.77 4.92
CA PRO A 21 32.58 -7.40 5.29
C PRO A 21 31.07 -7.18 5.42
N GLU A 22 30.66 -6.27 6.32
CA GLU A 22 29.27 -5.96 6.59
C GLU A 22 28.79 -4.79 5.74
N LEU A 23 27.86 -5.04 4.82
CA LEU A 23 27.24 -3.97 4.04
C LEU A 23 25.99 -3.47 4.76
N LYS A 24 26.13 -2.31 5.43
CA LYS A 24 25.08 -1.70 6.26
C LYS A 24 24.26 -0.72 5.46
N PHE A 25 22.99 -1.05 5.23
CA PHE A 25 22.04 -0.14 4.60
C PHE A 25 21.25 0.72 5.59
N ARG A 26 21.09 0.25 6.83
CA ARG A 26 20.27 0.93 7.82
C ARG A 26 20.72 0.65 9.24
N THR A 27 20.76 1.69 10.06
CA THR A 27 20.84 1.57 11.51
C THR A 27 19.45 1.23 12.04
N LEU A 28 19.30 0.02 12.57
CA LEU A 28 18.08 -0.40 13.26
C LEU A 28 18.08 0.26 14.64
N THR A 29 16.90 0.63 15.14
CA THR A 29 16.75 1.02 16.54
C THR A 29 16.86 -0.22 17.43
N ASP A 30 17.24 -0.03 18.69
CA ASP A 30 17.44 -1.12 19.66
C ASP A 30 16.22 -2.06 19.75
N ASN A 31 15.01 -1.50 19.68
CA ASN A 31 13.78 -2.31 19.64
C ASN A 31 13.72 -3.30 18.48
N TYR A 32 14.16 -2.92 17.26
CA TYR A 32 14.17 -3.86 16.14
C TYR A 32 15.27 -4.90 16.29
N LEU A 33 16.40 -4.56 16.91
CA LEU A 33 17.47 -5.51 17.22
C LEU A 33 16.97 -6.60 18.18
N ASP A 34 16.32 -6.18 19.26
CA ASP A 34 15.72 -7.09 20.24
C ASP A 34 14.66 -7.99 19.61
N LEU A 35 13.82 -7.43 18.72
CA LEU A 35 12.80 -8.20 18.01
C LEU A 35 13.40 -9.21 17.04
N TYR A 36 14.50 -8.88 16.36
CA TYR A 36 15.20 -9.80 15.47
C TYR A 36 15.75 -11.00 16.25
N HIS A 37 16.39 -10.70 17.39
CA HIS A 37 16.92 -11.73 18.28
C HIS A 37 15.80 -12.60 18.88
N LYS A 38 14.82 -11.99 19.56
CA LYS A 38 13.75 -12.73 20.26
C LYS A 38 12.86 -13.56 19.32
N ARG A 39 12.50 -13.05 18.13
CA ARG A 39 11.55 -13.74 17.24
C ARG A 39 12.19 -14.65 16.21
N TYR A 40 13.39 -14.32 15.73
CA TYR A 40 14.03 -15.03 14.62
C TYR A 40 15.36 -15.67 15.00
N ASN A 41 15.90 -15.37 16.18
CA ASN A 41 17.22 -15.80 16.63
C ASN A 41 18.29 -15.42 15.58
N ILE A 42 18.26 -14.16 15.14
CA ILE A 42 19.19 -13.57 14.17
C ILE A 42 19.69 -12.24 14.69
N GLU A 43 20.99 -12.01 14.56
CA GLU A 43 21.60 -10.69 14.75
C GLU A 43 21.66 -9.90 13.44
N GLN A 44 21.65 -8.58 13.54
CA GLN A 44 21.78 -7.69 12.38
C GLN A 44 23.06 -7.96 11.56
N ARG A 45 24.15 -8.35 12.24
CA ARG A 45 25.44 -8.67 11.59
C ARG A 45 25.30 -9.79 10.55
N TYR A 46 24.49 -10.82 10.83
CA TYR A 46 24.29 -11.95 9.93
C TYR A 46 23.58 -11.51 8.63
N ILE A 47 22.62 -10.59 8.74
CA ILE A 47 21.92 -10.00 7.60
C ILE A 47 22.86 -9.11 6.77
N ASN A 48 23.70 -8.31 7.44
CA ASN A 48 24.67 -7.44 6.78
C ASN A 48 25.76 -8.22 6.03
N LYS A 49 26.20 -9.38 6.55
CA LYS A 49 27.14 -10.26 5.84
C LYS A 49 26.48 -10.95 4.64
N ALA A 50 25.26 -11.48 4.83
CA ALA A 50 24.50 -12.11 3.76
C ALA A 50 24.17 -11.15 2.61
N THR A 51 23.92 -9.87 2.93
CA THR A 51 23.69 -8.83 1.92
C THR A 51 24.91 -8.54 1.07
N THR A 52 26.11 -8.49 1.67
CA THR A 52 27.36 -8.34 0.93
C THR A 52 27.55 -9.48 -0.08
N CYS A 53 27.26 -10.72 0.32
CA CYS A 53 27.33 -11.88 -0.57
C CYS A 53 26.35 -11.76 -1.76
N ILE A 54 25.11 -11.33 -1.50
CA ILE A 54 24.13 -11.12 -2.58
C ILE A 54 24.56 -10.00 -3.51
N PHE A 55 25.10 -8.91 -2.96
CA PHE A 55 25.63 -7.80 -3.74
C PHE A 55 26.74 -8.28 -4.69
N THR A 56 27.75 -9.01 -4.19
CA THR A 56 28.89 -9.44 -5.00
C THR A 56 28.48 -10.45 -6.07
N VAL A 57 27.66 -11.44 -5.73
CA VAL A 57 27.18 -12.44 -6.69
C VAL A 57 26.35 -11.79 -7.80
N LEU A 58 25.42 -10.89 -7.46
CA LEU A 58 24.62 -10.19 -8.45
C LEU A 58 25.45 -9.25 -9.33
N PHE A 59 26.38 -8.51 -8.73
CA PHE A 59 27.27 -7.61 -9.47
C PHE A 59 28.08 -8.39 -10.53
N LEU A 60 28.70 -9.51 -10.14
CA LEU A 60 29.47 -10.35 -11.05
C LEU A 60 28.59 -10.96 -12.14
N ALA A 61 27.47 -11.58 -11.76
CA ALA A 61 26.56 -12.21 -12.71
C ALA A 61 26.02 -11.21 -13.75
N ILE A 62 25.56 -10.04 -13.29
CA ILE A 62 25.03 -9.00 -14.18
C ILE A 62 26.15 -8.50 -15.09
N SER A 63 27.33 -8.20 -14.57
CA SER A 63 28.44 -7.68 -15.37
C SER A 63 28.88 -8.67 -16.46
N ILE A 64 28.98 -9.96 -16.14
CA ILE A 64 29.37 -11.01 -17.10
C ILE A 64 28.31 -11.16 -18.20
N ILE A 65 27.04 -11.28 -17.84
CA ILE A 65 25.94 -11.40 -18.82
C ILE A 65 25.91 -10.17 -19.72
N SER A 66 26.12 -9.01 -19.13
CA SER A 66 26.11 -7.72 -19.81
C SER A 66 27.22 -7.56 -20.84
N LEU A 67 28.44 -7.99 -20.48
CA LEU A 67 29.58 -7.99 -21.40
C LEU A 67 29.37 -8.93 -22.58
N LEU A 68 28.65 -10.03 -22.38
CA LEU A 68 28.38 -11.00 -23.45
C LEU A 68 27.24 -10.56 -24.38
N VAL A 69 26.26 -9.80 -23.88
CA VAL A 69 25.02 -9.50 -24.61
C VAL A 69 25.00 -8.10 -25.21
N ILE A 70 25.65 -7.13 -24.56
CA ILE A 70 25.44 -5.71 -24.83
C ILE A 70 26.75 -5.06 -25.28
N ASN A 71 26.77 -4.54 -26.51
CA ASN A 71 27.91 -3.81 -27.07
C ASN A 71 27.93 -2.34 -26.60
N ILE A 72 27.97 -2.12 -25.29
CA ILE A 72 28.06 -0.81 -24.64
C ILE A 72 29.43 -0.67 -23.96
N SER A 73 29.90 0.57 -23.75
CA SER A 73 31.14 0.82 -23.04
C SER A 73 31.20 0.10 -21.68
N PHE A 74 32.36 -0.48 -21.38
CA PHE A 74 32.63 -1.20 -20.13
C PHE A 74 32.30 -0.38 -18.88
N LEU A 75 32.54 0.94 -18.93
CA LEU A 75 32.22 1.88 -17.84
C LEU A 75 30.71 1.93 -17.54
N ILE A 76 29.88 2.01 -18.58
CA ILE A 76 28.42 2.00 -18.40
C ILE A 76 27.98 0.65 -17.81
N ILE A 77 28.57 -0.46 -18.28
CA ILE A 77 28.29 -1.81 -17.77
C ILE A 77 28.56 -1.92 -16.27
N ILE A 78 29.73 -1.47 -15.81
CA ILE A 78 30.06 -1.43 -14.38
C ILE A 78 29.05 -0.58 -13.62
N PHE A 79 28.72 0.60 -14.14
CA PHE A 79 27.88 1.55 -13.42
C PHE A 79 26.47 1.01 -13.20
N TYR A 80 25.81 0.47 -14.24
CA TYR A 80 24.48 -0.08 -14.04
C TYR A 80 24.48 -1.41 -13.28
N SER A 81 25.51 -2.26 -13.44
CA SER A 81 25.58 -3.51 -12.68
C SER A 81 25.72 -3.25 -11.18
N LEU A 82 26.50 -2.22 -10.81
CA LEU A 82 26.62 -1.71 -9.45
C LEU A 82 25.28 -1.17 -8.92
N LEU A 83 24.56 -0.38 -9.72
CA LEU A 83 23.24 0.13 -9.31
C LEU A 83 22.23 -1.00 -9.07
N ILE A 84 22.12 -1.97 -9.98
CA ILE A 84 21.15 -3.07 -9.85
C ILE A 84 21.49 -3.97 -8.66
N SER A 85 22.77 -4.28 -8.44
CA SER A 85 23.21 -5.09 -7.31
C SER A 85 22.99 -4.35 -5.97
N LEU A 86 23.22 -3.03 -5.91
CA LEU A 86 22.89 -2.20 -4.74
C LEU A 86 21.39 -2.21 -4.43
N ILE A 87 20.54 -2.00 -5.45
CA ILE A 87 19.08 -1.99 -5.27
C ILE A 87 18.60 -3.35 -4.75
N SER A 88 19.11 -4.45 -5.33
CA SER A 88 18.70 -5.81 -4.97
C SER A 88 19.17 -6.19 -3.56
N SER A 89 20.41 -5.86 -3.20
CA SER A 89 20.94 -6.10 -1.85
C SER A 89 20.24 -5.25 -0.79
N TYR A 90 19.85 -4.01 -1.11
CA TYR A 90 19.02 -3.19 -0.23
C TYR A 90 17.64 -3.82 0.05
N GLN A 91 16.99 -4.33 -1.00
CA GLN A 91 15.70 -5.03 -0.86
C GLN A 91 15.84 -6.27 0.04
N PHE A 92 16.92 -7.03 -0.12
CA PHE A 92 17.21 -8.18 0.73
C PHE A 92 17.46 -7.78 2.19
N ASN A 93 18.28 -6.75 2.45
CA ASN A 93 18.54 -6.25 3.81
C ASN A 93 17.24 -5.86 4.53
N SER A 94 16.38 -5.15 3.81
CA SER A 94 15.17 -4.56 4.36
C SER A 94 14.04 -5.57 4.59
N PHE A 95 14.19 -6.83 4.16
CA PHE A 95 13.11 -7.82 4.16
C PHE A 95 12.48 -8.05 5.54
N LEU A 96 13.31 -8.32 6.56
CA LEU A 96 12.83 -8.52 7.93
C LEU A 96 12.24 -7.24 8.51
N TYR A 97 12.86 -6.09 8.23
CA TYR A 97 12.37 -4.79 8.66
C TYR A 97 10.94 -4.54 8.16
N TRP A 98 10.70 -4.74 6.85
CA TRP A 98 9.36 -4.58 6.27
C TRP A 98 8.35 -5.55 6.87
N LYS A 99 8.78 -6.77 7.22
CA LYS A 99 7.93 -7.77 7.86
C LYS A 99 7.51 -7.35 9.27
N ILE A 100 8.44 -6.87 10.10
CA ILE A 100 8.13 -6.38 11.45
C ILE A 100 7.29 -5.11 11.37
N LYS A 101 7.64 -4.17 10.49
CA LYS A 101 6.87 -2.93 10.29
C LYS A 101 5.42 -3.21 9.90
N LYS A 102 5.17 -4.23 9.07
CA LYS A 102 3.79 -4.65 8.73
C LYS A 102 3.03 -5.15 9.96
N ILE A 103 3.69 -5.89 10.84
CA ILE A 103 3.07 -6.38 12.09
C ILE A 103 2.77 -5.21 13.02
N GLU A 104 3.72 -4.31 13.19
CA GLU A 104 3.57 -3.07 13.97
C GLU A 104 2.38 -2.23 13.50
N GLN A 105 2.26 -2.01 12.18
CA GLN A 105 1.13 -1.27 11.60
C GLN A 105 -0.22 -1.92 11.88
N ASN A 106 -0.31 -3.25 11.72
CA ASN A 106 -1.54 -3.98 12.03
C ASN A 106 -1.91 -3.83 13.51
N LEU A 107 -0.93 -3.96 14.40
CA LEU A 107 -1.14 -3.85 15.85
C LEU A 107 -1.57 -2.43 16.23
N ASN A 108 -0.91 -1.39 15.71
CA ASN A 108 -1.29 0.01 15.95
C ASN A 108 -2.72 0.31 15.47
N SER A 109 -3.17 -0.34 14.40
CA SER A 109 -4.52 -0.14 13.87
C SER A 109 -5.61 -0.71 14.79
N VAL A 110 -5.32 -1.82 15.46
CA VAL A 110 -6.24 -2.50 16.38
C VAL A 110 -6.14 -1.96 17.82
N LEU A 111 -5.00 -1.33 18.17
CA LEU A 111 -4.75 -0.75 19.50
C LEU A 111 -5.87 0.19 19.97
N TYR A 112 -6.53 0.91 19.06
CA TYR A 112 -7.69 1.75 19.41
C TYR A 112 -8.84 0.95 20.01
N PHE A 113 -9.17 -0.21 19.42
CA PHE A 113 -10.24 -1.06 19.91
C PHE A 113 -9.87 -1.73 21.22
N ILE A 114 -8.61 -2.18 21.34
CA ILE A 114 -8.08 -2.71 22.59
C ILE A 114 -8.23 -1.69 23.74
N LYS A 115 -7.86 -0.43 23.51
CA LYS A 115 -8.00 0.64 24.50
C LYS A 115 -9.47 0.85 24.91
N ILE A 116 -10.38 0.86 23.94
CA ILE A 116 -11.80 1.09 24.18
C ILE A 116 -12.43 -0.11 24.91
N ASP A 117 -12.22 -1.33 24.42
CA ASP A 117 -12.77 -2.56 25.01
C ASP A 117 -12.22 -2.77 26.42
N PHE A 118 -10.93 -2.55 26.64
CA PHE A 118 -10.36 -2.66 27.98
C PHE A 118 -10.92 -1.59 28.94
N SER A 119 -11.14 -0.36 28.46
CA SER A 119 -11.77 0.68 29.27
C SER A 119 -13.23 0.36 29.65
N LEU A 120 -13.92 -0.47 28.86
CA LEU A 120 -15.25 -0.98 29.21
C LEU A 120 -15.17 -2.05 30.28
N ILE A 121 -14.26 -3.00 30.13
CA ILE A 121 -14.01 -4.03 31.13
C ILE A 121 -13.73 -3.38 32.48
N GLN A 122 -12.92 -2.31 32.52
CA GLN A 122 -12.62 -1.55 33.74
C GLN A 122 -13.82 -0.84 34.37
N LYS A 123 -14.83 -0.45 33.58
CA LYS A 123 -16.05 0.22 34.07
C LYS A 123 -17.16 -0.75 34.46
N ALA A 124 -17.23 -1.89 33.78
CA ALA A 124 -18.26 -2.91 34.01
C ALA A 124 -17.88 -3.88 35.14
N SER A 125 -16.59 -3.98 35.47
CA SER A 125 -16.09 -4.85 36.54
C SER A 125 -16.54 -4.42 37.94
N ILE A 126 -16.85 -5.44 38.74
CA ILE A 126 -17.12 -5.31 40.18
C ILE A 126 -15.80 -4.96 40.92
N THR A 127 -15.89 -4.40 42.12
CA THR A 127 -14.74 -4.25 43.03
C THR A 127 -14.03 -5.60 43.22
N ASN A 128 -12.68 -5.60 43.21
CA ASN A 128 -11.77 -6.77 43.32
C ASN A 128 -11.56 -7.66 42.08
N THR A 129 -11.88 -7.21 40.85
CA THR A 129 -11.49 -7.99 39.65
C THR A 129 -10.00 -7.89 39.34
N ASP A 130 -9.39 -9.02 38.97
CA ASP A 130 -8.03 -9.06 38.44
C ASP A 130 -7.97 -8.51 37.00
N TYR A 131 -7.58 -7.24 36.89
CA TYR A 131 -7.44 -6.55 35.62
C TYR A 131 -6.28 -7.07 34.76
N TYR A 132 -5.26 -7.67 35.36
CA TYR A 132 -4.13 -8.23 34.61
C TYR A 132 -4.60 -9.42 33.79
N ILE A 133 -5.30 -10.37 34.43
CA ILE A 133 -5.83 -11.54 33.74
C ILE A 133 -6.85 -11.12 32.68
N LYS A 134 -7.77 -10.20 32.99
CA LYS A 134 -8.75 -9.71 32.01
C LYS A 134 -8.11 -9.02 30.80
N PHE A 135 -7.02 -8.27 31.01
CA PHE A 135 -6.28 -7.69 29.90
C PHE A 135 -5.63 -8.77 29.03
N ILE A 136 -5.00 -9.77 29.67
CA ILE A 136 -4.32 -10.84 28.94
C ILE A 136 -5.32 -11.68 28.14
N THR A 137 -6.45 -12.05 28.74
CA THR A 137 -7.52 -12.81 28.05
C THR A 137 -8.12 -12.01 26.90
N LEU A 138 -8.32 -10.70 27.06
CA LEU A 138 -8.77 -9.83 25.98
C LEU A 138 -7.80 -9.95 24.78
N ILE A 139 -6.51 -9.72 24.98
CA ILE A 139 -5.53 -9.76 23.88
C ILE A 139 -5.40 -11.16 23.27
N ALA A 140 -5.48 -12.22 24.07
CA ALA A 140 -5.44 -13.60 23.58
C ALA A 140 -6.62 -13.94 22.65
N ASN A 141 -7.79 -13.33 22.88
CA ASN A 141 -8.99 -13.55 22.08
C ASN A 141 -9.05 -12.70 20.80
N TYR A 142 -8.20 -11.69 20.68
CA TYR A 142 -8.08 -10.89 19.46
C TYR A 142 -7.36 -11.67 18.35
N ASP A 143 -7.81 -11.53 17.10
CA ASP A 143 -7.12 -12.10 15.92
C ASP A 143 -5.91 -11.23 15.53
N LEU A 144 -4.86 -11.30 16.34
CA LEU A 144 -3.63 -10.52 16.20
C LEU A 144 -2.40 -11.41 16.16
N SER A 145 -1.30 -10.91 15.59
CA SER A 145 -0.03 -11.63 15.63
C SER A 145 0.50 -11.87 17.05
N ILE A 146 0.11 -11.00 18.00
CA ILE A 146 0.52 -11.07 19.40
C ILE A 146 -0.37 -11.97 20.25
N SER A 147 -1.54 -12.40 19.75
CA SER A 147 -2.49 -13.18 20.56
C SER A 147 -1.92 -14.52 21.01
N LYS A 148 -1.06 -15.12 20.19
CA LYS A 148 -0.32 -16.35 20.55
C LYS A 148 0.59 -16.15 21.75
N ASP A 149 1.32 -15.04 21.77
CA ASP A 149 2.20 -14.69 22.90
C ASP A 149 1.39 -14.58 24.19
N PHE A 150 0.21 -13.94 24.13
CA PHE A 150 -0.69 -13.80 25.27
C PHE A 150 -1.40 -15.11 25.67
N SER A 151 -1.72 -15.98 24.72
CA SER A 151 -2.23 -17.33 25.02
C SER A 151 -1.19 -18.18 25.76
N TYR A 152 0.08 -18.02 25.40
CA TYR A 152 1.20 -18.65 26.10
C TYR A 152 1.37 -18.06 27.51
N MET A 153 1.25 -16.73 27.68
CA MET A 153 1.25 -16.12 29.01
C MET A 153 0.13 -16.67 29.90
N LEU A 154 -1.08 -16.91 29.37
CA LEU A 154 -2.14 -17.53 30.15
C LEU A 154 -1.73 -18.93 30.64
N SER A 155 -1.08 -19.73 29.79
CA SER A 155 -0.57 -21.04 30.19
C SER A 155 0.52 -20.95 31.27
N GLU A 156 1.43 -19.98 31.17
CA GLU A 156 2.47 -19.72 32.17
C GLU A 156 1.87 -19.26 33.52
N ILE A 157 0.83 -18.44 33.47
CA ILE A 157 0.11 -17.99 34.66
C ILE A 157 -0.57 -19.17 35.36
N HIS A 158 -1.15 -20.10 34.59
CA HIS A 158 -1.67 -21.36 35.15
C HIS A 158 -0.58 -22.22 35.82
N CYS A 159 0.69 -22.10 35.38
CA CYS A 159 1.84 -22.73 36.02
C CYS A 159 2.39 -21.96 37.23
N GLY A 160 1.75 -20.87 37.67
CA GLY A 160 2.13 -20.10 38.86
C GLY A 160 3.00 -18.87 38.60
N ILE A 161 3.26 -18.52 37.33
CA ILE A 161 3.95 -17.26 37.01
C ILE A 161 3.02 -16.08 37.26
N ARG A 162 3.52 -15.03 37.91
CA ARG A 162 2.73 -13.83 38.21
C ARG A 162 2.43 -13.03 36.94
N PRO A 163 1.17 -12.65 36.65
CA PRO A 163 0.80 -11.92 35.43
C PRO A 163 1.62 -10.64 35.18
N GLU A 164 1.99 -9.93 36.25
CA GLU A 164 2.78 -8.69 36.18
C GLU A 164 4.19 -8.95 35.64
N THR A 165 4.79 -10.09 35.99
CA THR A 165 6.14 -10.45 35.54
C THR A 165 6.16 -10.80 34.05
N SER A 166 5.16 -11.54 33.58
CA SER A 166 4.97 -11.84 32.15
C SER A 166 4.69 -10.58 31.33
N LEU A 167 3.85 -9.67 31.83
CA LEU A 167 3.54 -8.42 31.12
C LEU A 167 4.71 -7.42 31.10
N ARG A 168 5.50 -7.32 32.18
CA ARG A 168 6.67 -6.43 32.24
C ARG A 168 7.79 -6.85 31.30
N SER A 169 7.95 -8.16 31.09
CA SER A 169 8.99 -8.70 30.19
C SER A 169 8.58 -8.71 28.72
N TYR A 170 7.29 -8.46 28.43
CA TYR A 170 6.77 -8.46 27.08
C TYR A 170 7.22 -7.25 26.27
N ILE A 171 7.69 -7.51 25.06
CA ILE A 171 8.04 -6.49 24.08
C ILE A 171 7.29 -6.78 22.79
N SER A 172 6.38 -5.87 22.42
CA SER A 172 5.69 -5.95 21.13
C SER A 172 6.45 -5.19 20.05
N PRO A 173 6.18 -5.48 18.76
CA PRO A 173 6.66 -4.67 17.64
C PRO A 173 6.18 -3.23 17.63
N SER A 174 5.15 -2.90 18.41
CA SER A 174 4.54 -1.58 18.44
C SER A 174 5.03 -0.77 19.63
N LEU A 175 5.66 0.37 19.34
CA LEU A 175 6.00 1.37 20.35
C LEU A 175 4.76 1.88 21.08
N ASP A 176 3.69 2.19 20.35
CA ASP A 176 2.44 2.72 20.92
C ASP A 176 1.78 1.72 21.89
N PHE A 177 1.83 0.41 21.57
CA PHE A 177 1.34 -0.64 22.45
C PHE A 177 2.24 -0.83 23.66
N ASN A 178 3.57 -0.82 23.49
CA ASN A 178 4.50 -0.94 24.60
C ASN A 178 4.35 0.24 25.59
N LEU A 179 4.18 1.46 25.08
CA LEU A 179 3.89 2.64 25.90
C LEU A 179 2.53 2.52 26.61
N PHE A 180 1.50 2.05 25.90
CA PHE A 180 0.20 1.80 26.49
C PHE A 180 0.26 0.76 27.62
N LEU A 181 0.92 -0.38 27.39
CA LEU A 181 1.12 -1.43 28.38
C LEU A 181 1.93 -0.95 29.58
N LYS A 182 3.02 -0.20 29.34
CA LYS A 182 3.82 0.41 30.40
C LYS A 182 2.98 1.36 31.27
N ASN A 183 2.15 2.19 30.66
CA ASN A 183 1.27 3.10 31.38
C ASN A 183 0.22 2.36 32.21
N LEU A 184 -0.35 1.26 31.68
CA LEU A 184 -1.24 0.37 32.44
C LEU A 184 -0.55 -0.23 33.66
N LEU A 185 0.67 -0.75 33.48
CA LEU A 185 1.46 -1.36 34.54
C LEU A 185 1.85 -0.35 35.63
N VAL A 186 2.26 0.87 35.26
CA VAL A 186 2.62 1.94 36.21
C VAL A 186 1.41 2.34 37.06
N LYS A 187 0.21 2.35 36.47
CA LYS A 187 -1.03 2.67 37.16
C LYS A 187 -1.67 1.47 37.87
N ASN A 188 -1.00 0.31 37.93
CA ASN A 188 -1.56 -0.93 38.45
C ASN A 188 -2.96 -1.25 37.89
N PHE A 189 -3.17 -0.95 36.60
CA PHE A 189 -4.45 -1.10 35.91
C PHE A 189 -5.64 -0.36 36.57
N SER A 190 -5.38 0.66 37.39
CA SER A 190 -6.42 1.56 37.93
C SER A 190 -7.16 2.28 36.79
N SER A 191 -8.39 2.74 37.08
CA SER A 191 -9.25 3.36 36.07
C SER A 191 -8.52 4.46 35.31
N LEU A 192 -8.25 4.19 34.04
CA LEU A 192 -7.74 5.21 33.13
C LEU A 192 -8.91 6.11 32.79
N ASN A 193 -8.74 7.42 32.95
CA ASN A 193 -9.48 8.33 32.08
C ASN A 193 -9.14 7.90 30.64
N PRO A 194 -10.13 7.52 29.82
CA PRO A 194 -9.89 6.93 28.50
C PRO A 194 -9.12 7.87 27.54
N LEU A 195 -8.92 9.12 27.96
CA LEU A 195 -8.31 10.22 27.23
C LEU A 195 -7.42 11.08 28.14
N GLU A 196 -6.58 10.48 28.99
CA GLU A 196 -5.36 11.22 29.32
C GLU A 196 -4.65 11.50 28.00
N LYS A 197 -4.47 12.80 27.71
CA LYS A 197 -4.04 13.44 26.46
C LYS A 197 -2.66 12.98 25.95
N THR A 198 -2.40 11.68 25.82
CA THR A 198 -1.37 11.20 24.89
C THR A 198 -1.98 11.27 23.50
N HIS A 199 -2.13 12.52 23.06
CA HIS A 199 -2.25 12.92 21.67
C HIS A 199 -1.17 12.20 20.87
N VAL A 200 -1.53 11.82 19.64
CA VAL A 200 -0.67 11.27 18.58
C VAL A 200 -0.49 9.75 18.65
N ASN A 201 -1.31 9.02 17.90
CA ASN A 201 -0.92 7.71 17.41
C ASN A 201 0.03 7.90 16.23
N THR A 202 1.14 7.17 16.23
CA THR A 202 2.13 7.16 15.14
C THR A 202 1.50 6.95 13.77
N LEU A 203 0.45 6.12 13.67
CA LEU A 203 -0.27 5.88 12.40
C LEU A 203 -0.94 7.11 11.80
N GLU A 204 -1.56 7.96 12.62
CA GLU A 204 -2.23 9.16 12.10
C GLU A 204 -1.21 10.19 11.63
N ASP A 205 -0.08 10.29 12.33
CA ASP A 205 1.00 11.19 11.97
C ASP A 205 1.75 10.70 10.73
N ASP A 206 2.04 9.40 10.65
CA ASP A 206 2.52 8.75 9.43
C ASP A 206 1.57 9.01 8.25
N PHE A 207 0.24 8.99 8.49
CA PHE A 207 -0.73 9.31 7.45
C PHE A 207 -0.73 10.79 7.07
N LYS A 208 -0.54 11.71 8.01
CA LYS A 208 -0.39 13.14 7.71
C LYS A 208 0.89 13.43 6.93
N VAL A 209 2.00 12.75 7.27
CA VAL A 209 3.24 12.81 6.49
C VAL A 209 2.99 12.28 5.09
N TYR A 210 2.32 11.13 4.97
CA TYR A 210 1.91 10.57 3.68
C TYR A 210 1.02 11.55 2.88
N LEU A 211 0.06 12.23 3.52
CA LEU A 211 -0.79 13.24 2.89
C LEU A 211 0.02 14.41 2.30
N LYS A 212 1.10 14.82 2.98
CA LYS A 212 2.01 15.86 2.47
C LYS A 212 2.86 15.33 1.30
N GLU A 213 3.28 14.07 1.37
CA GLU A 213 4.15 13.44 0.36
C GLU A 213 3.40 12.92 -0.87
N ILE A 214 2.08 12.73 -0.81
CA ILE A 214 1.36 12.07 -1.91
C ILE A 214 1.43 12.89 -3.20
N THR A 215 1.41 14.22 -3.11
CA THR A 215 1.51 15.13 -4.25
C THR A 215 2.86 15.02 -4.94
N SER A 216 3.95 14.97 -4.18
CA SER A 216 5.31 14.78 -4.73
C SER A 216 5.47 13.38 -5.32
N LYS A 217 4.97 12.35 -4.65
CA LYS A 217 4.99 10.96 -5.15
C LYS A 217 4.19 10.78 -6.44
N LEU A 218 3.01 11.41 -6.53
CA LEU A 218 2.22 11.43 -7.77
C LEU A 218 2.95 12.17 -8.88
N SER A 219 3.56 13.32 -8.55
CA SER A 219 4.33 14.12 -9.51
C SER A 219 5.53 13.34 -10.06
N ILE A 220 6.25 12.58 -9.22
CA ILE A 220 7.34 11.68 -9.65
C ILE A 220 6.81 10.61 -10.61
N LEU A 221 5.64 10.02 -10.32
CA LEU A 221 5.05 9.00 -11.18
C LEU A 221 4.62 9.60 -12.54
N PHE A 222 4.01 10.78 -12.56
CA PHE A 222 3.69 11.50 -13.80
C PHE A 222 4.95 11.85 -14.58
N PHE A 223 5.97 12.40 -13.92
CA PHE A 223 7.25 12.72 -14.52
C PHE A 223 7.85 11.52 -15.22
N ILE A 224 7.96 10.37 -14.53
CA ILE A 224 8.52 9.15 -15.13
C ILE A 224 7.64 8.62 -16.27
N GLY A 225 6.32 8.66 -16.12
CA GLY A 225 5.38 8.24 -17.17
C GLY A 225 5.41 9.10 -18.43
N ILE A 226 5.85 10.35 -18.34
CA ILE A 226 5.95 11.29 -19.47
C ILE A 226 7.36 11.28 -20.07
N PHE A 227 8.36 11.50 -19.22
CA PHE A 227 9.73 11.73 -19.65
C PHE A 227 10.45 10.46 -20.07
N VAL A 228 10.03 9.27 -19.62
CA VAL A 228 10.66 8.04 -20.13
C VAL A 228 10.26 7.79 -21.59
N PRO A 229 8.97 7.78 -21.99
CA PRO A 229 8.62 7.65 -23.40
C PRO A 229 9.21 8.74 -24.30
N ILE A 230 9.22 10.00 -23.85
CA ILE A 230 9.87 11.12 -24.57
C ILE A 230 11.39 10.94 -24.63
N GLY A 231 12.01 10.52 -23.53
CA GLY A 231 13.44 10.24 -23.46
C GLY A 231 13.83 9.09 -24.38
N LEU A 232 12.97 8.09 -24.54
CA LEU A 232 13.15 7.00 -25.51
C LEU A 232 13.01 7.50 -26.95
N SER A 233 12.08 8.42 -27.24
CA SER A 233 12.00 9.03 -28.57
C SER A 233 13.27 9.81 -28.93
N PHE A 234 13.86 10.54 -27.98
CA PHE A 234 15.17 11.17 -28.21
C PHE A 234 16.33 10.18 -28.22
N GLY A 235 16.32 9.14 -27.37
CA GLY A 235 17.38 8.14 -27.33
C GLY A 235 17.52 7.38 -28.64
N PHE A 236 16.39 6.99 -29.24
CA PHE A 236 16.36 6.36 -30.56
C PHE A 236 16.68 7.35 -31.69
N PHE A 237 16.42 8.64 -31.49
CA PHE A 237 16.80 9.70 -32.43
C PHE A 237 18.33 9.88 -32.53
N PHE A 238 19.06 9.75 -31.42
CA PHE A 238 20.51 10.01 -31.38
C PHE A 238 21.40 8.77 -31.47
N ILE A 239 20.88 7.58 -31.18
CA ILE A 239 21.66 6.34 -31.14
C ILE A 239 21.05 5.36 -32.15
N SER A 240 21.90 4.75 -33.00
CA SER A 240 21.52 3.62 -33.83
C SER A 240 21.26 2.39 -32.94
N VAL A 241 20.07 2.32 -32.35
CA VAL A 241 19.68 1.28 -31.41
C VAL A 241 19.21 0.04 -32.17
N SER A 242 19.65 -1.14 -31.73
CA SER A 242 19.19 -2.40 -32.33
C SER A 242 17.68 -2.62 -32.11
N LYS A 243 17.00 -3.22 -33.11
CA LYS A 243 15.56 -3.52 -33.04
C LYS A 243 15.17 -4.32 -31.79
N ILE A 244 16.06 -5.21 -31.35
CA ILE A 244 15.89 -6.04 -30.14
C ILE A 244 15.88 -5.17 -28.88
N PHE A 245 16.76 -4.18 -28.79
CA PHE A 245 16.82 -3.30 -27.62
C PHE A 245 15.54 -2.45 -27.49
N MET A 246 14.97 -1.97 -28.61
CA MET A 246 13.70 -1.22 -28.60
C MET A 246 12.56 -2.01 -27.94
N LEU A 247 12.43 -3.30 -28.28
CA LEU A 247 11.42 -4.19 -27.72
C LEU A 247 11.69 -4.54 -26.24
N ILE A 248 12.96 -4.71 -25.84
CA ILE A 248 13.34 -5.04 -24.46
C ILE A 248 13.04 -3.90 -23.49
N VAL A 249 13.13 -2.64 -23.92
CA VAL A 249 12.87 -1.49 -23.03
C VAL A 249 11.43 -1.46 -22.52
N VAL A 250 10.47 -1.89 -23.33
CA VAL A 250 9.03 -1.88 -22.99
C VAL A 250 8.70 -2.65 -21.70
N PRO A 251 9.07 -3.94 -21.53
CA PRO A 251 8.80 -4.66 -20.29
C PRO A 251 9.53 -4.07 -19.08
N PHE A 252 10.74 -3.50 -19.26
CA PHE A 252 11.43 -2.78 -18.18
C PHE A 252 10.66 -1.54 -17.74
N PHE A 253 10.18 -0.75 -18.69
CA PHE A 253 9.37 0.43 -18.41
C PHE A 253 8.08 0.07 -17.66
N TYR A 254 7.36 -0.97 -18.12
CA TYR A 254 6.19 -1.49 -17.43
C TYR A 254 6.50 -1.91 -15.99
N ALA A 255 7.56 -2.70 -15.79
CA ALA A 255 7.97 -3.17 -14.47
C ALA A 255 8.31 -2.01 -13.53
N PHE A 256 9.02 -1.00 -14.04
CA PHE A 256 9.43 0.18 -13.29
C PHE A 256 8.24 1.04 -12.84
N ILE A 257 7.33 1.40 -13.75
CA ILE A 257 6.13 2.16 -13.38
C ILE A 257 5.25 1.35 -12.44
N ASN A 258 5.08 0.04 -12.67
CA ASN A 258 4.30 -0.82 -11.78
C ASN A 258 4.86 -0.82 -10.35
N TYR A 259 6.19 -0.91 -10.22
CA TYR A 259 6.87 -0.85 -8.94
C TYR A 259 6.58 0.47 -8.23
N LEU A 260 6.75 1.61 -8.91
CA LEU A 260 6.50 2.94 -8.35
C LEU A 260 5.03 3.13 -7.98
N PHE A 261 4.11 2.75 -8.86
CA PHE A 261 2.68 2.81 -8.61
C PHE A 261 2.31 2.00 -7.36
N LYS A 262 2.79 0.75 -7.25
CA LYS A 262 2.57 -0.08 -6.06
C LYS A 262 3.19 0.52 -4.81
N LYS A 263 4.37 1.12 -4.89
CA LYS A 263 5.08 1.72 -3.76
C LYS A 263 4.40 2.98 -3.25
N PHE A 264 3.90 3.84 -4.13
CA PHE A 264 3.32 5.13 -3.77
C PHE A 264 1.80 5.09 -3.52
N MET A 265 1.07 4.19 -4.19
CA MET A 265 -0.40 4.14 -4.14
C MET A 265 -0.99 3.01 -3.27
N LYS A 266 -0.21 2.03 -2.79
CA LYS A 266 -0.77 0.99 -1.90
C LYS A 266 -1.11 1.55 -0.51
N LYS A 267 -2.41 1.55 -0.21
CA LYS A 267 -3.09 2.25 0.88
C LYS A 267 -3.27 1.45 2.18
N ASN A 268 -2.70 0.25 2.30
CA ASN A 268 -3.31 -0.78 3.16
C ASN A 268 -3.08 -0.65 4.68
N HIS A 269 -2.30 0.32 5.17
CA HIS A 269 -1.74 0.20 6.54
C HIS A 269 -1.87 1.42 7.45
N PHE A 270 -2.46 2.53 6.99
CA PHE A 270 -2.35 3.79 7.73
C PHE A 270 -3.55 4.15 8.61
N LEU A 271 -4.76 3.67 8.28
CA LEU A 271 -5.99 4.00 8.99
C LEU A 271 -6.84 2.75 9.17
N ILE A 272 -7.79 2.77 10.11
CA ILE A 272 -8.67 1.63 10.44
C ILE A 272 -9.52 1.26 9.22
N GLY A 273 -8.98 0.31 8.46
CA GLY A 273 -9.34 0.03 7.08
C GLY A 273 -9.23 1.27 6.19
N MET A 274 -8.88 1.10 4.93
CA MET A 274 -9.11 2.10 3.89
C MET A 274 -10.12 1.53 2.88
N ILE A 275 -11.02 2.37 2.35
CA ILE A 275 -11.93 1.94 1.27
C ILE A 275 -11.04 1.45 0.13
N LYS A 276 -11.19 0.18 -0.26
CA LYS A 276 -10.39 -0.37 -1.35
C LYS A 276 -10.80 0.33 -2.63
N ASN A 277 -9.82 0.83 -3.38
CA ASN A 277 -10.02 1.48 -4.67
C ASN A 277 -10.97 2.68 -4.66
N ASN A 278 -11.12 3.40 -3.53
CA ASN A 278 -11.94 4.61 -3.45
C ASN A 278 -13.36 4.43 -4.06
N SER A 279 -13.97 3.26 -3.90
CA SER A 279 -15.29 3.03 -4.52
C SER A 279 -16.34 3.91 -3.85
N GLU A 280 -17.08 4.68 -4.65
CA GLU A 280 -18.14 5.56 -4.16
C GLU A 280 -19.25 4.76 -3.48
N PHE A 281 -19.49 3.54 -3.97
CA PHE A 281 -20.47 2.61 -3.39
C PHE A 281 -20.09 2.15 -1.97
N GLU A 282 -18.85 1.69 -1.74
CA GLU A 282 -18.40 1.31 -0.39
C GLU A 282 -18.34 2.52 0.54
N GLN A 283 -18.03 3.72 0.01
CA GLN A 283 -18.09 4.96 0.77
C GLN A 283 -19.51 5.29 1.23
N LYS A 284 -20.51 5.09 0.37
CA LYS A 284 -21.92 5.28 0.71
C LYS A 284 -22.38 4.29 1.77
N ILE A 285 -22.05 3.00 1.61
CA ILE A 285 -22.33 1.97 2.62
C ILE A 285 -21.67 2.33 3.96
N LEU A 286 -20.41 2.78 3.97
CA LEU A 286 -19.75 3.17 5.22
C LEU A 286 -20.46 4.34 5.92
N ASN A 287 -20.89 5.36 5.18
CA ASN A 287 -21.62 6.48 5.73
C ASN A 287 -22.93 6.05 6.38
N GLU A 288 -23.74 5.29 5.64
CA GLU A 288 -25.01 4.75 6.12
C GLU A 288 -24.78 3.88 7.38
N PHE A 289 -23.70 3.09 7.41
CA PHE A 289 -23.38 2.23 8.54
C PHE A 289 -23.04 3.05 9.78
N LEU A 290 -22.19 4.07 9.64
CA LEU A 290 -21.82 4.94 10.76
C LEU A 290 -23.03 5.70 11.31
N VAL A 291 -23.95 6.14 10.45
CA VAL A 291 -25.22 6.78 10.87
C VAL A 291 -26.07 5.79 11.66
N LEU A 292 -26.26 4.58 11.16
CA LEU A 292 -27.03 3.54 11.85
C LEU A 292 -26.44 3.21 13.23
N ILE A 293 -25.12 3.03 13.33
CA ILE A 293 -24.43 2.71 14.59
C ILE A 293 -24.48 3.89 15.58
N GLU A 294 -24.36 5.13 15.10
CA GLU A 294 -24.48 6.32 15.95
C GLU A 294 -25.88 6.45 16.55
N LYS A 295 -26.93 6.25 15.74
CA LYS A 295 -28.32 6.28 16.20
C LYS A 295 -28.63 5.13 17.14
N PHE A 296 -28.13 3.93 16.83
CA PHE A 296 -28.20 2.78 17.71
C PHE A 296 -27.60 3.09 19.08
N ALA A 297 -26.40 3.68 19.14
CA ALA A 297 -25.76 4.07 20.38
C ALA A 297 -26.56 5.13 21.14
N PHE A 298 -27.16 6.10 20.43
CA PHE A 298 -28.03 7.11 21.04
C PHE A 298 -29.26 6.49 21.71
N ASN A 299 -29.85 5.47 21.09
CA ASN A 299 -31.00 4.75 21.63
C ASN A 299 -30.62 3.84 22.81
N LEU A 300 -29.45 3.19 22.76
CA LEU A 300 -28.89 2.46 23.91
C LEU A 300 -28.70 3.39 25.12
N ASN A 301 -28.19 4.60 24.91
CA ASN A 301 -28.01 5.60 25.97
C ASN A 301 -29.34 6.04 26.62
N ARG A 302 -30.47 5.80 25.95
CA ARG A 302 -31.83 6.03 26.48
C ARG A 302 -32.39 4.81 27.23
N ASN A 303 -31.53 3.90 27.67
CA ASN A 303 -31.88 2.65 28.36
C ASN A 303 -32.80 1.73 27.55
N GLN A 304 -32.75 1.81 26.21
CA GLN A 304 -33.46 0.83 25.37
C GLN A 304 -32.67 -0.47 25.31
N SER A 305 -33.37 -1.61 25.24
CA SER A 305 -32.71 -2.89 24.96
C SER A 305 -31.99 -2.84 23.61
N PRO A 306 -30.88 -3.58 23.40
CA PRO A 306 -30.16 -3.59 22.14
C PRO A 306 -31.03 -3.88 20.92
N GLU A 307 -31.98 -4.81 21.04
CA GLU A 307 -32.94 -5.15 19.99
C GLU A 307 -33.78 -3.92 19.61
N ARG A 308 -34.40 -3.29 20.61
CA ARG A 308 -35.29 -2.14 20.40
C ARG A 308 -34.51 -0.91 19.92
N ALA A 309 -33.31 -0.70 20.45
CA ALA A 309 -32.42 0.38 20.04
C ALA A 309 -32.02 0.28 18.57
N PHE A 310 -31.74 -0.95 18.10
CA PHE A 310 -31.40 -1.20 16.70
C PHE A 310 -32.60 -1.05 15.77
N LEU A 311 -33.75 -1.63 16.13
CA LEU A 311 -34.99 -1.51 15.36
C LEU A 311 -35.40 -0.04 15.20
N THR A 312 -35.42 0.72 16.29
CA THR A 312 -35.78 2.14 16.27
C THR A 312 -34.80 2.95 15.42
N ALA A 313 -33.49 2.70 15.54
CA ALA A 313 -32.49 3.35 14.70
C ALA A 313 -32.73 3.06 13.21
N PHE A 314 -32.96 1.78 12.85
CA PHE A 314 -33.17 1.36 11.47
C PHE A 314 -34.45 1.94 10.87
N ILE A 315 -35.57 1.93 11.61
CA ILE A 315 -36.85 2.49 11.16
C ILE A 315 -36.74 4.00 10.97
N SER A 316 -36.13 4.71 11.93
CA SER A 316 -36.03 6.17 11.90
C SER A 316 -35.22 6.71 10.72
N GLU A 317 -34.23 5.93 10.25
CA GLU A 317 -33.30 6.31 9.19
C GLU A 317 -33.56 5.54 7.88
N LYS A 318 -34.74 4.91 7.72
CA LYS A 318 -35.03 4.05 6.57
C LYS A 318 -34.80 4.74 5.21
N SER A 319 -35.07 6.04 5.13
CA SER A 319 -34.86 6.85 3.93
C SER A 319 -33.37 7.13 3.63
N SER A 320 -32.52 7.23 4.65
CA SER A 320 -31.08 7.49 4.50
C SER A 320 -30.29 6.18 4.31
N LEU A 321 -30.80 5.04 4.76
CA LEU A 321 -30.16 3.72 4.73
C LEU A 321 -30.47 2.87 3.48
N GLN A 322 -30.74 3.49 2.32
CA GLN A 322 -31.18 2.76 1.12
C GLN A 322 -30.19 1.70 0.64
N THR A 323 -28.89 1.99 0.70
CA THR A 323 -27.86 1.10 0.15
C THR A 323 -27.63 -0.09 1.08
N ILE A 324 -27.50 0.16 2.38
CA ILE A 324 -27.37 -0.89 3.40
C ILE A 324 -28.61 -1.76 3.48
N SER A 325 -29.80 -1.14 3.47
CA SER A 325 -31.05 -1.89 3.55
C SER A 325 -31.20 -2.87 2.38
N SER A 326 -30.76 -2.50 1.17
CA SER A 326 -30.76 -3.43 0.04
C SER A 326 -29.79 -4.62 0.23
N VAL A 327 -28.60 -4.37 0.77
CA VAL A 327 -27.57 -5.41 0.99
C VAL A 327 -27.95 -6.37 2.12
N LEU A 328 -28.54 -5.83 3.19
CA LEU A 328 -28.88 -6.55 4.43
C LEU A 328 -30.37 -6.92 4.52
N TYR A 329 -31.13 -6.74 3.44
CA TYR A 329 -32.59 -6.89 3.43
C TYR A 329 -33.07 -8.21 4.05
N SER A 330 -32.45 -9.33 3.64
CA SER A 330 -32.82 -10.66 4.11
C SER A 330 -32.56 -10.86 5.60
N GLU A 331 -31.46 -10.34 6.12
CA GLU A 331 -31.06 -10.50 7.52
C GLU A 331 -31.92 -9.63 8.42
N ILE A 332 -32.15 -8.39 7.98
CA ILE A 332 -33.00 -7.44 8.68
C ILE A 332 -34.43 -7.99 8.74
N ASN A 333 -34.99 -8.46 7.63
CA ASN A 333 -36.34 -9.05 7.62
C ASN A 333 -36.45 -10.29 8.51
N LYS A 334 -35.44 -11.17 8.52
CA LYS A 334 -35.43 -12.32 9.45
C LYS A 334 -35.47 -11.86 10.92
N PHE A 335 -34.73 -10.81 11.26
CA PHE A 335 -34.75 -10.23 12.60
C PHE A 335 -36.08 -9.57 12.93
N PHE A 336 -36.65 -8.78 12.01
CA PHE A 336 -37.97 -8.15 12.19
C PHE A 336 -39.10 -9.17 12.35
N ASN A 337 -38.99 -10.32 11.69
CA ASN A 337 -39.95 -11.42 11.80
C ASN A 337 -39.69 -12.35 13.01
N GLY A 338 -38.71 -12.03 13.86
CA GLY A 338 -38.36 -12.82 15.04
C GLY A 338 -37.66 -14.15 14.76
N ILE A 339 -37.19 -14.38 13.53
CA ILE A 339 -36.54 -15.64 13.11
C ILE A 339 -35.09 -15.73 13.61
N SER A 340 -34.42 -14.59 13.80
CA SER A 340 -33.03 -14.53 14.26
C SER A 340 -32.88 -13.65 15.50
N THR A 341 -31.96 -14.00 16.39
CA THR A 341 -31.62 -13.14 17.54
C THR A 341 -30.80 -11.92 17.12
N PHE A 342 -30.71 -10.90 17.99
CA PHE A 342 -29.90 -9.72 17.70
C PHE A 342 -28.41 -10.05 17.55
N MET A 343 -27.90 -11.00 18.34
CA MET A 343 -26.52 -11.46 18.24
C MET A 343 -26.26 -12.19 16.90
N GLU A 344 -27.19 -13.04 16.47
CA GLU A 344 -27.13 -13.67 15.15
C GLU A 344 -27.16 -12.64 14.02
N LEU A 345 -28.02 -11.62 14.13
CA LEU A 345 -28.07 -10.52 13.18
C LEU A 345 -26.71 -9.84 13.05
N LEU A 346 -26.07 -9.44 14.15
CA LEU A 346 -24.76 -8.81 14.11
C LEU A 346 -23.69 -9.71 13.47
N ILE A 347 -23.70 -11.01 13.77
CA ILE A 347 -22.78 -11.99 13.15
C ILE A 347 -23.03 -12.10 11.63
N LEU A 348 -24.29 -12.10 11.20
CA LEU A 348 -24.66 -12.15 9.78
C LEU A 348 -24.27 -10.86 9.05
N ILE A 349 -24.48 -9.68 9.67
CA ILE A 349 -24.02 -8.39 9.13
C ILE A 349 -22.50 -8.38 8.96
N LYS A 350 -21.76 -8.87 9.97
CA LYS A 350 -20.31 -9.02 9.91
C LYS A 350 -19.87 -9.89 8.72
N LYS A 351 -20.56 -11.00 8.45
CA LYS A 351 -20.27 -11.88 7.30
C LYS A 351 -20.60 -11.22 5.96
N LYS A 352 -21.75 -10.53 5.86
CA LYS A 352 -22.22 -9.92 4.61
C LYS A 352 -21.44 -8.70 4.17
N LEU A 353 -21.03 -7.84 5.11
CA LEU A 353 -20.38 -6.57 4.75
C LEU A 353 -18.93 -6.72 4.28
N LYS A 354 -18.33 -7.93 4.31
CA LYS A 354 -17.00 -8.38 3.79
C LYS A 354 -15.76 -7.53 4.11
N SER A 355 -15.90 -6.31 4.64
CA SER A 355 -14.82 -5.38 4.96
C SER A 355 -14.38 -5.57 6.40
N VAL A 356 -13.06 -5.57 6.59
CA VAL A 356 -12.40 -5.70 7.90
C VAL A 356 -12.87 -4.62 8.88
N ARG A 357 -13.29 -3.45 8.36
CA ARG A 357 -13.82 -2.34 9.18
C ARG A 357 -15.09 -2.72 9.92
N TYR A 358 -16.08 -3.20 9.18
CA TYR A 358 -17.36 -3.61 9.78
C TYR A 358 -17.15 -4.79 10.71
N SER A 359 -16.28 -5.72 10.33
CA SER A 359 -16.00 -6.88 11.18
C SER A 359 -15.41 -6.50 12.51
N ILE A 360 -14.48 -5.54 12.56
CA ILE A 360 -13.89 -5.07 13.82
C ILE A 360 -14.93 -4.29 14.62
N VAL A 361 -15.64 -3.31 14.02
CA VAL A 361 -16.65 -2.51 14.74
C VAL A 361 -17.75 -3.39 15.31
N ILE A 362 -18.29 -4.31 14.51
CA ILE A 362 -19.35 -5.21 14.95
C ILE A 362 -18.83 -6.17 16.02
N SER A 363 -17.61 -6.71 15.89
CA SER A 363 -17.02 -7.54 16.94
C SER A 363 -16.86 -6.80 18.26
N SER A 364 -16.36 -5.56 18.21
CA SER A 364 -16.30 -4.71 19.39
C SER A 364 -17.72 -4.50 19.95
N ILE A 365 -18.69 -4.04 19.16
CA ILE A 365 -20.09 -3.84 19.61
C ILE A 365 -20.68 -5.08 20.28
N ILE A 366 -20.50 -6.27 19.68
CA ILE A 366 -20.93 -7.57 20.25
C ILE A 366 -20.36 -7.73 21.66
N THR A 367 -19.03 -7.57 21.80
CA THR A 367 -18.37 -7.72 23.11
C THR A 367 -18.82 -6.66 24.12
N MET A 368 -19.03 -5.41 23.68
CA MET A 368 -19.48 -4.32 24.56
C MET A 368 -20.89 -4.55 25.10
N ILE A 369 -21.80 -5.04 24.24
CA ILE A 369 -23.19 -5.28 24.62
C ILE A 369 -23.29 -6.48 25.57
N GLN A 370 -22.46 -7.51 25.37
CA GLN A 370 -22.37 -8.66 26.28
C GLN A 370 -21.87 -8.27 27.67
N GLU A 371 -20.91 -7.34 27.76
CA GLU A 371 -20.39 -6.85 29.04
C GLU A 371 -21.37 -5.89 29.72
N ASN A 372 -21.79 -4.81 29.04
CA ASN A 372 -22.75 -3.86 29.57
C ASN A 372 -23.35 -2.97 28.45
N SER A 373 -24.63 -3.19 28.14
CA SER A 373 -25.35 -2.46 27.09
C SER A 373 -25.46 -0.95 27.31
N TYR A 374 -25.54 -0.50 28.58
CA TYR A 374 -25.63 0.92 28.91
C TYR A 374 -24.30 1.64 28.68
N TYR A 375 -23.20 1.11 29.22
CA TYR A 375 -21.87 1.72 29.04
C TYR A 375 -21.36 1.59 27.60
N ALA A 376 -21.81 0.57 26.86
CA ALA A 376 -21.51 0.39 25.45
C ALA A 376 -21.87 1.63 24.62
N ALA A 377 -23.00 2.31 24.90
CA ALA A 377 -23.45 3.47 24.14
C ALA A 377 -22.37 4.56 23.99
N SER A 378 -21.78 4.98 25.12
CA SER A 378 -20.73 6.01 25.15
C SER A 378 -19.50 5.63 24.32
N LYS A 379 -19.16 4.33 24.31
CA LYS A 379 -17.98 3.79 23.64
C LYS A 379 -18.20 3.51 22.17
N ILE A 380 -19.42 3.13 21.78
CA ILE A 380 -19.81 3.05 20.38
C ILE A 380 -19.73 4.44 19.74
N ILE A 381 -20.19 5.49 20.43
CA ILE A 381 -20.04 6.88 19.95
C ILE A 381 -18.56 7.26 19.82
N GLU A 382 -17.71 6.83 20.74
CA GLU A 382 -16.26 7.05 20.68
C GLU A 382 -15.63 6.37 19.44
N ILE A 383 -16.00 5.12 19.16
CA ILE A 383 -15.60 4.40 17.93
C ILE A 383 -16.03 5.19 16.69
N VAL A 384 -17.30 5.61 16.62
CA VAL A 384 -17.82 6.38 15.47
C VAL A 384 -17.03 7.67 15.25
N LYS A 385 -16.65 8.39 16.31
CA LYS A 385 -15.83 9.61 16.21
C LYS A 385 -14.45 9.33 15.60
N ILE A 386 -13.78 8.25 16.00
CA ILE A 386 -12.49 7.84 15.43
C ILE A 386 -12.64 7.51 13.94
N PHE A 387 -13.68 6.76 13.57
CA PHE A 387 -13.96 6.43 12.17
C PHE A 387 -14.23 7.68 11.32
N ARG A 388 -15.02 8.63 11.83
CA ARG A 388 -15.28 9.91 11.14
C ARG A 388 -14.00 10.70 10.91
N LYS A 389 -13.11 10.75 11.90
CA LYS A 389 -11.79 11.39 11.76
C LYS A 389 -10.94 10.70 10.69
N HIS A 390 -10.88 9.37 10.70
CA HIS A 390 -10.13 8.59 9.69
C HIS A 390 -10.74 8.77 8.28
N GLN A 391 -12.05 8.86 8.20
CA GLN A 391 -12.75 9.15 6.94
C GLN A 391 -12.45 10.56 6.43
N ALA A 392 -12.42 11.57 7.30
CA ALA A 392 -12.05 12.93 6.92
C ALA A 392 -10.62 12.99 6.36
N LEU A 393 -9.68 12.28 6.99
CA LEU A 393 -8.32 12.12 6.49
C LEU A 393 -8.28 11.41 5.12
N GLN A 394 -9.08 10.35 4.94
CA GLN A 394 -9.19 9.66 3.66
C GLN A 394 -9.80 10.56 2.56
N ASN A 395 -10.80 11.38 2.89
CA ASN A 395 -11.41 12.31 1.96
C ASN A 395 -10.41 13.36 1.46
N LYS A 396 -9.46 13.79 2.30
CA LYS A 396 -8.37 14.67 1.86
C LYS A 396 -7.52 14.03 0.76
N VAL A 397 -7.20 12.73 0.86
CA VAL A 397 -6.51 11.99 -0.21
C VAL A 397 -7.34 12.01 -1.50
N ASN A 398 -8.65 11.77 -1.40
CA ASN A 398 -9.54 11.75 -2.56
C ASN A 398 -9.62 13.13 -3.23
N ILE A 399 -9.65 14.21 -2.45
CA ILE A 399 -9.63 15.58 -2.98
C ILE A 399 -8.33 15.86 -3.71
N LEU A 400 -7.17 15.48 -3.14
CA LEU A 400 -5.87 15.63 -3.79
C LEU A 400 -5.80 14.86 -5.12
N ILE A 401 -6.23 13.59 -5.14
CA ILE A 401 -6.29 12.78 -6.36
C ILE A 401 -7.27 13.38 -7.39
N LYS A 402 -8.41 13.92 -6.94
CA LYS A 402 -9.35 14.63 -7.82
C LYS A 402 -8.74 15.90 -8.39
N GLY A 403 -7.88 16.61 -7.64
CA GLY A 403 -7.13 17.78 -8.12
C GLY A 403 -6.17 17.44 -9.26
N GLU A 404 -5.56 16.26 -9.24
CA GLU A 404 -4.66 15.78 -10.30
C GLU A 404 -5.40 15.37 -11.59
N LYS A 405 -6.74 15.38 -11.60
CA LYS A 405 -7.56 15.02 -12.78
C LYS A 405 -7.20 15.79 -14.02
N PHE A 406 -7.11 17.11 -13.90
CA PHE A 406 -6.85 17.99 -15.01
C PHE A 406 -5.51 17.68 -15.67
N LYS A 407 -4.45 17.52 -14.87
CA LYS A 407 -3.10 17.20 -15.36
C LYS A 407 -3.07 15.89 -16.14
N THR A 408 -3.72 14.83 -15.64
CA THR A 408 -3.80 13.56 -16.38
C THR A 408 -4.46 13.73 -17.73
N PHE A 409 -5.57 14.46 -17.84
CA PHE A 409 -6.23 14.65 -19.12
C PHE A 409 -5.36 15.44 -20.10
N VAL A 410 -4.67 16.48 -19.62
CA VAL A 410 -3.68 17.22 -20.43
C VAL A 410 -2.59 16.27 -20.93
N PHE A 411 -2.03 15.43 -20.07
CA PHE A 411 -0.98 14.49 -20.46
C PHE A 411 -1.45 13.36 -21.37
N LEU A 412 -2.69 12.87 -21.20
CA LEU A 412 -3.29 11.87 -22.09
C LEU A 412 -3.47 12.36 -23.52
N ILE A 413 -3.53 13.68 -23.73
CA ILE A 413 -3.62 14.29 -25.07
C ILE A 413 -2.22 14.64 -25.58
N LEU A 414 -1.41 15.29 -24.75
CA LEU A 414 -0.12 15.86 -25.12
C LEU A 414 0.97 14.81 -25.34
N LEU A 415 0.98 13.73 -24.55
CA LEU A 415 1.98 12.66 -24.65
C LEU A 415 1.89 11.91 -26.00
N PRO A 416 0.71 11.43 -26.45
CA PRO A 416 0.52 10.87 -27.79
C PRO A 416 1.00 11.79 -28.92
N LEU A 417 0.69 13.10 -28.85
CA LEU A 417 1.06 14.08 -29.86
C LEU A 417 2.58 14.23 -29.99
N ILE A 418 3.29 14.35 -28.87
CA ILE A 418 4.74 14.56 -28.85
C ILE A 418 5.47 13.30 -29.32
N ILE A 419 5.13 12.13 -28.76
CA ILE A 419 5.83 10.89 -29.11
C ILE A 419 5.45 10.44 -30.53
N GLY A 420 4.20 10.66 -30.96
CA GLY A 420 3.76 10.35 -32.33
C GLY A 420 4.55 11.15 -33.35
N SER A 421 4.67 12.46 -33.15
CA SER A 421 5.43 13.34 -34.06
C SER A 421 6.94 13.09 -34.05
N ILE A 422 7.57 12.98 -32.87
CA ILE A 422 9.01 12.72 -32.77
C ILE A 422 9.32 11.30 -33.26
N GLY A 423 8.53 10.31 -32.83
CA GLY A 423 8.72 8.91 -33.19
C GLY A 423 8.67 8.66 -34.70
N ALA A 424 7.79 9.36 -35.40
CA ALA A 424 7.69 9.28 -36.86
C ALA A 424 8.90 9.84 -37.59
N LEU A 425 9.62 10.82 -37.02
CA LEU A 425 10.82 11.41 -37.64
C LEU A 425 12.03 10.48 -37.59
N ILE A 426 12.12 9.63 -36.56
CA ILE A 426 13.28 8.74 -36.31
C ILE A 426 13.67 7.88 -37.52
N PRO A 427 12.77 7.11 -38.16
CA PRO A 427 13.17 6.25 -39.28
C PRO A 427 13.65 7.04 -40.51
N PHE A 428 13.26 8.32 -40.65
CA PHE A 428 13.64 9.18 -41.76
C PHE A 428 14.85 10.07 -41.48
N LEU A 429 15.36 10.05 -40.25
CA LEU A 429 16.48 10.89 -39.84
C LEU A 429 17.74 10.67 -40.69
N PRO A 430 18.15 9.44 -41.04
CA PRO A 430 19.29 9.22 -41.93
C PRO A 430 19.12 9.95 -43.27
N SER A 431 17.94 9.85 -43.90
CA SER A 431 17.65 10.53 -45.18
C SER A 431 17.58 12.06 -45.05
N ILE A 432 17.04 12.58 -43.95
CA ILE A 432 16.99 14.03 -43.71
C ILE A 432 18.41 14.57 -43.51
N LEU A 433 19.26 13.87 -42.75
CA LEU A 433 20.64 14.28 -42.53
C LEU A 433 21.46 14.19 -43.82
N THR A 434 21.31 13.15 -44.64
CA THR A 434 22.03 13.07 -45.92
C THR A 434 21.68 14.24 -46.85
N ASN A 435 20.40 14.61 -46.96
CA ASN A 435 19.97 15.75 -47.78
C ASN A 435 20.47 17.11 -47.24
N LEU A 436 20.68 17.23 -45.93
CA LEU A 436 21.22 18.45 -45.31
C LEU A 436 22.76 18.53 -45.39
N PHE A 437 23.46 17.39 -45.32
CA PHE A 437 24.93 17.32 -45.33
C PHE A 437 25.53 17.23 -46.74
N GLU A 438 24.77 16.91 -47.79
CA GLU A 438 25.23 17.11 -49.18
C GLU A 438 25.57 18.59 -49.50
N LEU A 439 25.17 19.54 -48.65
CA LEU A 439 25.52 20.96 -48.78
C LEU A 439 26.83 21.36 -48.08
N ASN A 440 27.42 20.54 -47.21
CA ASN A 440 28.69 20.85 -46.54
C ASN A 440 29.48 19.57 -46.26
N GLU A 441 30.62 19.41 -46.92
CA GLU A 441 31.60 18.35 -46.66
C GLU A 441 32.07 18.38 -45.20
N PHE A 442 31.36 17.70 -44.30
CA PHE A 442 31.86 17.32 -42.99
C PHE A 442 31.48 15.88 -42.69
N THR A 443 32.49 15.03 -42.74
CA THR A 443 32.48 13.62 -42.40
C THR A 443 32.29 13.43 -40.89
N PHE A 444 31.04 13.40 -40.43
CA PHE A 444 30.72 12.67 -39.20
C PHE A 444 30.39 11.21 -39.57
N GLY A 445 31.20 10.31 -39.01
CA GLY A 445 31.39 8.93 -39.47
C GLY A 445 30.12 8.19 -39.85
N THR A 446 30.16 7.59 -41.04
CA THR A 446 29.41 6.41 -41.47
C THR A 446 28.06 6.24 -40.77
N ILE A 447 27.11 7.13 -41.10
CA ILE A 447 25.69 6.81 -41.00
C ILE A 447 25.51 5.64 -41.97
N ASN A 448 25.48 4.41 -41.44
CA ASN A 448 25.17 3.22 -42.22
C ASN A 448 23.94 3.55 -43.07
N GLN A 449 24.11 3.55 -44.39
CA GLN A 449 23.02 3.60 -45.36
C GLN A 449 22.21 2.30 -45.24
N SER A 450 21.44 2.16 -44.16
CA SER A 450 20.36 1.20 -44.11
C SER A 450 19.22 1.81 -44.90
N SER A 451 18.91 1.22 -46.06
CA SER A 451 17.64 1.42 -46.75
C SER A 451 16.51 1.39 -45.72
N LEU A 452 15.61 2.38 -45.79
CA LEU A 452 14.48 2.54 -44.89
C LEU A 452 13.59 1.30 -44.97
N GLU A 453 13.77 0.34 -44.05
CA GLU A 453 12.94 -0.86 -44.03
C GLU A 453 11.60 -0.52 -43.37
N ILE A 454 10.49 -0.87 -44.03
CA ILE A 454 9.13 -0.73 -43.46
C ILE A 454 9.04 -1.37 -42.06
N MET A 455 9.83 -2.41 -41.82
CA MET A 455 9.94 -3.07 -40.52
C MET A 455 10.44 -2.15 -39.40
N ASP A 456 11.29 -1.17 -39.70
CA ASP A 456 11.79 -0.21 -38.71
C ASP A 456 10.69 0.76 -38.29
N VAL A 457 9.94 1.29 -39.26
CA VAL A 457 8.77 2.14 -39.02
C VAL A 457 7.73 1.41 -38.16
N ILE A 458 7.46 0.13 -38.46
CA ILE A 458 6.52 -0.69 -37.69
C ILE A 458 7.05 -0.95 -36.27
N SER A 459 8.33 -1.29 -36.12
CA SER A 459 8.92 -1.57 -34.81
C SER A 459 8.89 -0.36 -33.87
N ILE A 460 9.15 0.83 -34.42
CA ILE A 460 9.09 2.11 -33.70
C ILE A 460 7.65 2.42 -33.31
N LEU A 461 6.70 2.28 -34.24
CA LEU A 461 5.27 2.48 -33.97
C LEU A 461 4.79 1.58 -32.83
N ILE A 462 5.09 0.27 -32.88
CA ILE A 462 4.66 -0.68 -31.84
C ILE A 462 5.28 -0.34 -30.49
N THR A 463 6.58 -0.02 -30.47
CA THR A 463 7.29 0.32 -29.23
C THR A 463 6.65 1.54 -28.56
N PHE A 464 6.45 2.62 -29.31
CA PHE A 464 5.84 3.84 -28.76
C PHE A 464 4.37 3.67 -28.41
N LEU A 465 3.60 2.95 -29.23
CA LEU A 465 2.21 2.62 -28.91
C LEU A 465 2.10 1.92 -27.55
N ILE A 466 2.90 0.87 -27.33
CA ILE A 466 2.85 0.12 -26.05
C ILE A 466 3.31 1.02 -24.89
N THR A 467 4.35 1.83 -25.05
CA THR A 467 4.78 2.76 -23.98
C THR A 467 3.69 3.80 -23.65
N ASN A 468 2.98 4.31 -24.67
CA ASN A 468 1.87 5.23 -24.48
C ASN A 468 0.71 4.55 -23.75
N SER A 469 0.30 3.36 -24.17
CA SER A 469 -0.76 2.59 -23.48
C SER A 469 -0.39 2.29 -22.02
N ILE A 470 0.87 1.97 -21.73
CA ILE A 470 1.35 1.77 -20.36
C ILE A 470 1.20 3.05 -19.53
N SER A 471 1.71 4.19 -20.01
CA SER A 471 1.60 5.47 -19.30
C SER A 471 0.14 5.87 -19.08
N SER A 472 -0.68 5.80 -20.13
CA SER A 472 -2.10 6.11 -20.11
C SER A 472 -2.87 5.23 -19.11
N TYR A 473 -2.58 3.93 -19.07
CA TYR A 473 -3.17 3.02 -18.09
C TYR A 473 -2.87 3.46 -16.64
N TYR A 474 -1.62 3.78 -16.33
CA TYR A 474 -1.24 4.18 -14.98
C TYR A 474 -1.81 5.55 -14.60
N PHE A 475 -1.83 6.53 -15.50
CA PHE A 475 -2.44 7.84 -15.23
C PHE A 475 -3.94 7.73 -14.96
N LEU A 476 -4.65 6.92 -15.74
CA LEU A 476 -6.09 6.65 -15.52
C LEU A 476 -6.34 5.84 -14.23
N SER A 477 -5.41 4.94 -13.88
CA SER A 477 -5.49 4.16 -12.65
C SER A 477 -5.30 4.99 -11.38
N ILE A 478 -4.51 6.08 -11.44
CA ILE A 478 -4.35 7.02 -10.31
C ILE A 478 -5.68 7.71 -9.99
N ILE A 479 -6.37 8.20 -11.01
CA ILE A 479 -7.63 8.94 -10.86
C ILE A 479 -8.82 8.01 -10.60
N ASN A 480 -8.66 6.71 -10.89
CA ASN A 480 -9.69 5.69 -10.70
C ASN A 480 -10.94 5.98 -11.57
N ILE A 481 -10.74 6.27 -12.85
CA ILE A 481 -11.84 6.47 -13.80
C ILE A 481 -12.46 5.10 -14.17
N ARG A 482 -13.81 5.03 -14.15
CA ARG A 482 -14.56 3.81 -14.44
C ARG A 482 -14.28 3.26 -15.85
N ASN A 483 -14.25 4.13 -16.85
CA ASN A 483 -14.07 3.76 -18.27
C ASN A 483 -12.61 3.91 -18.75
N LYS A 484 -11.65 3.45 -17.95
CA LYS A 484 -10.22 3.61 -18.25
C LYS A 484 -9.80 3.08 -19.63
N PHE A 485 -10.31 1.92 -20.04
CA PHE A 485 -9.93 1.32 -21.31
C PHE A 485 -10.41 2.11 -22.52
N PHE A 486 -11.58 2.74 -22.43
CA PHE A 486 -12.11 3.59 -23.49
C PHE A 486 -11.26 4.85 -23.68
N ILE A 487 -10.90 5.52 -22.59
CA ILE A 487 -10.05 6.73 -22.65
C ILE A 487 -8.63 6.38 -23.14
N MET A 488 -8.10 5.23 -22.72
CA MET A 488 -6.82 4.71 -23.21
C MET A 488 -6.86 4.50 -24.74
N ALA A 489 -7.93 3.87 -25.25
CA ALA A 489 -8.11 3.68 -26.69
C ALA A 489 -8.16 5.00 -27.46
N ILE A 490 -8.82 6.04 -26.92
CA ILE A 490 -8.81 7.39 -27.54
C ILE A 490 -7.39 7.94 -27.61
N SER A 491 -6.63 7.85 -26.52
CA SER A 491 -5.22 8.28 -26.49
C SER A 491 -4.37 7.55 -27.54
N ASP A 492 -4.58 6.24 -27.69
CA ASP A 492 -3.84 5.41 -28.65
C ASP A 492 -4.25 5.72 -30.10
N ILE A 493 -5.53 6.04 -30.35
CA ILE A 493 -6.00 6.53 -31.66
C ILE A 493 -5.35 7.88 -32.00
N ILE A 494 -5.27 8.81 -31.04
CA ILE A 494 -4.57 10.09 -31.23
C ILE A 494 -3.10 9.84 -31.57
N PHE A 495 -2.43 8.92 -30.86
CA PHE A 495 -1.05 8.54 -31.17
C PHE A 495 -0.91 8.02 -32.62
N ILE A 496 -1.75 7.06 -33.03
CA ILE A 496 -1.68 6.48 -34.38
C ILE A 496 -1.91 7.55 -35.46
N LEU A 497 -2.91 8.40 -35.29
CA LEU A 497 -3.20 9.49 -36.23
C LEU A 497 -2.02 10.45 -36.36
N THR A 498 -1.46 10.87 -35.23
CA THR A 498 -0.36 11.85 -35.21
C THR A 498 0.92 11.28 -35.79
N TYR A 499 1.21 10.00 -35.51
CA TYR A 499 2.33 9.28 -36.12
C TYR A 499 2.14 9.15 -37.64
N LEU A 500 0.98 8.71 -38.12
CA LEU A 500 0.74 8.55 -39.56
C LEU A 500 0.79 9.90 -40.31
N LEU A 501 0.20 10.95 -39.76
CA LEU A 501 0.25 12.29 -40.35
C LEU A 501 1.67 12.83 -40.44
N SER A 502 2.49 12.60 -39.40
CA SER A 502 3.89 13.03 -39.42
C SER A 502 4.73 12.19 -40.39
N VAL A 503 4.53 10.88 -40.48
CA VAL A 503 5.15 10.03 -41.52
C VAL A 503 4.81 10.55 -42.92
N LEU A 504 3.53 10.82 -43.21
CA LEU A 504 3.10 11.34 -44.51
C LEU A 504 3.75 12.69 -44.85
N ASN A 505 3.80 13.61 -43.88
CA ASN A 505 4.42 14.92 -44.08
C ASN A 505 5.92 14.81 -44.33
N VAL A 506 6.61 13.91 -43.65
CA VAL A 506 8.05 13.69 -43.83
C VAL A 506 8.34 13.01 -45.18
N MET A 507 7.53 12.04 -45.57
CA MET A 507 7.63 11.41 -46.90
C MET A 507 7.45 12.44 -48.02
N ASN A 508 6.49 13.35 -47.90
CA ASN A 508 6.30 14.45 -48.86
C ASN A 508 7.44 15.47 -48.90
N PHE A 509 8.28 15.52 -47.87
CA PHE A 509 9.45 16.40 -47.83
C PHE A 509 10.69 15.72 -48.43
N ILE A 510 10.76 14.39 -48.39
CA ILE A 510 11.90 13.60 -48.87
C ILE A 510 11.73 13.21 -50.36
N MET A 511 10.50 12.96 -50.81
CA MET A 511 10.15 12.86 -52.24
C MET A 511 10.17 14.23 -52.89
#